data_AF-M2MR35-F1
#
_entry.id   AF-M2MR35-F1
#
_cell.length_a   1.000
_cell.length_b   1.000
_cell.length_c   1.000
_cell.angle_alpha   90.00
_cell.angle_beta   90.00
_cell.angle_gamma   90.00
#
_symmetry.space_group_name_H-M   'P 1'
#
loop_
_entity.id
_entity.type
_entity.pdbx_description
1 polymer ?
#
loop_
_entity_poly.entity_id
_entity_poly.type
_entity_poly.pdbx_seq_one_letter_code
_entity_poly.pdbx_strand_id
1 'polypeptide(L)'
;MDTGAYLRKQGWLGDGHSLDHTGKGIKRPLLVSKKVDVLGVGLNKHTAVSDQWWLRAFDQGLKALGTGQESVLSQVQKHGVSRGGLYGRFVKGDGVPGTIGS
;
A
#
# COMPACT_ATOMS: atom_id res chain seq x y z
N MET A 1 38.77 -9.91 -9.62
CA MET A 1 39.14 -10.20 -8.21
C MET A 1 38.10 -11.18 -7.68
N ASP A 2 38.51 -12.32 -7.12
CA ASP A 2 37.57 -13.28 -6.52
C ASP A 2 37.41 -12.96 -5.04
N THR A 3 36.33 -12.24 -4.73
CA THR A 3 36.01 -11.80 -3.37
C THR A 3 35.61 -12.98 -2.47
N GLY A 4 34.98 -14.02 -3.03
CA GLY A 4 34.56 -15.19 -2.28
C GLY A 4 35.75 -16.00 -1.78
N ALA A 5 36.73 -16.25 -2.65
CA ALA A 5 37.98 -16.90 -2.28
C ALA A 5 38.78 -16.09 -1.24
N TYR A 6 38.79 -14.76 -1.36
CA TYR A 6 39.45 -13.89 -0.39
C TYR A 6 38.80 -13.96 1.00
N LEU A 7 37.46 -13.86 1.08
CA LEU A 7 36.74 -13.90 2.35
C LEU A 7 36.87 -15.26 3.05
N ARG A 8 36.89 -16.36 2.29
CA ARG A 8 37.12 -17.71 2.85
C ARG A 8 38.51 -17.85 3.47
N LYS A 9 39.54 -17.26 2.83
CA LYS A 9 40.89 -17.19 3.44
C LYS A 9 40.91 -16.40 4.74
N GLN A 10 39.98 -15.45 4.92
CA GLN A 10 39.81 -14.67 6.14
C GLN A 10 38.87 -15.35 7.17
N GLY A 11 38.49 -16.61 6.96
CA GLY A 11 37.69 -17.39 7.91
C GLY A 11 36.17 -17.31 7.72
N TRP A 12 35.68 -16.69 6.63
CA TRP A 12 34.27 -16.77 6.30
C TRP A 12 33.89 -18.19 5.85
N LEU A 13 32.81 -18.72 6.42
CA LEU A 13 32.30 -20.08 6.16
C LEU A 13 31.68 -20.26 4.76
N GLY A 14 31.47 -19.16 4.03
CA GLY A 14 30.89 -19.15 2.69
C GLY A 14 29.40 -18.84 2.68
N ASP A 15 28.78 -19.02 1.51
CA ASP A 15 27.39 -18.63 1.28
C ASP A 15 26.43 -19.27 2.30
N GLY A 16 25.44 -18.49 2.73
CA GLY A 16 24.50 -18.90 3.78
C GLY A 16 24.99 -18.64 5.21
N HIS A 17 26.25 -18.20 5.39
CA HIS A 17 26.80 -17.80 6.69
C HIS A 17 27.02 -16.30 6.74
N SER A 18 26.78 -15.70 7.92
CA SER A 18 27.09 -14.30 8.15
C SER A 18 28.60 -14.07 8.16
N LEU A 19 29.03 -12.85 7.89
CA LEU A 19 30.41 -12.42 8.15
C LEU A 19 30.71 -12.23 9.65
N ASP A 20 29.68 -12.20 10.48
CA ASP A 20 29.80 -12.11 11.92
C ASP A 20 30.30 -13.44 12.53
N HIS A 21 31.17 -13.33 13.54
CA HIS A 21 31.72 -14.43 14.31
C HIS A 21 30.69 -15.09 15.25
N THR A 22 29.65 -14.36 15.66
CA THR A 22 28.64 -14.88 16.61
C THR A 22 27.43 -15.51 15.93
N GLY A 23 27.41 -15.55 14.59
CA GLY A 23 26.32 -16.13 13.79
C GLY A 23 25.01 -15.33 13.81
N LYS A 24 25.02 -14.11 14.38
CA LYS A 24 23.85 -13.23 14.48
C LYS A 24 23.77 -12.20 13.34
N GLY A 25 24.83 -12.10 12.54
CA GLY A 25 24.89 -11.18 11.41
C GLY A 25 23.93 -11.53 10.27
N ILE A 26 23.73 -10.56 9.38
CA ILE A 26 22.95 -10.75 8.16
C ILE A 26 23.64 -11.74 7.23
N LYS A 27 22.87 -12.74 6.75
CA LYS A 27 23.34 -13.78 5.81
C LYS A 27 23.04 -13.43 4.34
N ARG A 28 22.13 -12.48 4.12
CA ARG A 28 21.67 -12.03 2.81
C ARG A 28 21.73 -10.51 2.74
N PRO A 29 22.03 -9.93 1.57
CA PRO A 29 21.98 -8.48 1.38
C PRO A 29 20.60 -7.91 1.70
N LEU A 30 20.58 -6.71 2.27
CA LEU A 30 19.34 -5.98 2.49
C LEU A 30 18.81 -5.46 1.15
N LEU A 31 17.53 -5.74 0.89
CA LEU A 31 16.82 -5.10 -0.21
C LEU A 31 16.35 -3.73 0.29
N VAL A 32 16.89 -2.68 -0.31
CA VAL A 32 16.51 -1.30 0.01
C VAL A 32 15.61 -0.76 -1.10
N SER A 33 14.48 -0.17 -0.71
CA SER A 33 13.60 0.49 -1.67
C SER A 33 14.31 1.71 -2.26
N LYS A 34 14.40 1.77 -3.59
CA LYS A 34 14.97 2.91 -4.31
C LYS A 34 13.85 3.86 -4.72
N LYS A 35 13.94 5.12 -4.27
CA LYS A 35 13.10 6.20 -4.78
C LYS A 35 13.64 6.67 -6.13
N VAL A 36 12.83 6.53 -7.18
CA VAL A 36 13.18 6.91 -8.56
C VAL A 36 12.45 8.18 -9.01
N ASP A 37 11.53 8.70 -8.20
CA ASP A 37 10.72 9.88 -8.51
C ASP A 37 11.09 11.11 -7.68
N VAL A 38 10.44 12.23 -8.01
CA VAL A 38 10.56 13.52 -7.31
C VAL A 38 9.43 13.71 -6.29
N LEU A 39 8.56 12.71 -6.07
CA LEU A 39 7.38 12.83 -5.20
C LEU A 39 7.77 12.90 -3.71
N GLY A 40 6.86 13.34 -2.85
CA GLY A 40 7.07 13.33 -1.41
C GLY A 40 7.29 11.91 -0.87
N VAL A 41 8.10 11.78 0.19
CA VAL A 41 8.25 10.50 0.91
C VAL A 41 6.91 10.12 1.55
N GLY A 42 6.52 8.85 1.43
CA GLY A 42 5.23 8.35 1.95
C GLY A 42 4.06 8.40 0.95
N LEU A 43 4.27 8.94 -0.25
CA LEU A 43 3.26 8.89 -1.31
C LEU A 43 3.19 7.47 -1.91
N ASN A 44 2.26 6.66 -1.43
CA ASN A 44 2.02 5.32 -1.95
C ASN A 44 1.38 5.42 -3.34
N LYS A 45 2.15 5.13 -4.41
CA LYS A 45 1.64 5.12 -5.80
C LYS A 45 0.44 4.20 -6.00
N HIS A 46 0.31 3.17 -5.17
CA HIS A 46 -0.80 2.23 -5.22
C HIS A 46 -2.10 2.77 -4.61
N THR A 47 -2.06 3.89 -3.87
CA THR A 47 -3.27 4.48 -3.29
C THR A 47 -4.20 5.05 -4.37
N ALA A 48 -3.66 5.57 -5.47
CA ALA A 48 -4.45 6.05 -6.60
C ALA A 48 -5.28 4.92 -7.28
N VAL A 49 -4.86 3.66 -7.12
CA VAL A 49 -5.62 2.48 -7.60
C VAL A 49 -6.68 2.06 -6.58
N SER A 50 -6.48 2.30 -5.28
CA SER A 50 -7.53 2.11 -4.26
C SER A 50 -8.63 3.16 -4.30
N ASP A 51 -8.38 4.33 -4.91
CA ASP A 51 -9.36 5.43 -5.04
C ASP A 51 -10.44 5.18 -6.11
N GLN A 52 -10.36 4.08 -6.86
CA GLN A 52 -11.31 3.75 -7.93
C GLN A 52 -12.54 2.97 -7.44
N TRP A 53 -13.03 3.29 -6.24
CA TRP A 53 -14.23 2.68 -5.67
C TRP A 53 -15.46 2.81 -6.60
N TRP A 54 -15.54 3.93 -7.32
CA TRP A 54 -16.62 4.23 -8.26
C TRP A 54 -16.57 3.33 -9.50
N LEU A 55 -15.37 3.01 -10.03
CA LEU A 55 -15.19 2.07 -11.15
C LEU A 55 -15.64 0.67 -10.77
N ARG A 56 -15.34 0.23 -9.53
CA ARG A 56 -15.80 -1.07 -9.02
C ARG A 56 -17.32 -1.10 -8.86
N ALA A 57 -17.91 -0.05 -8.31
CA ALA A 57 -19.36 0.06 -8.17
C ALA A 57 -20.06 0.09 -9.54
N PHE A 58 -19.46 0.75 -10.53
CA PHE A 58 -19.93 0.80 -11.91
C PHE A 58 -19.86 -0.58 -12.59
N ASP A 59 -18.72 -1.29 -12.50
CA ASP A 59 -18.55 -2.65 -13.03
C ASP A 59 -19.50 -3.66 -12.37
N GLN A 60 -19.72 -3.56 -11.06
CA GLN A 60 -20.72 -4.35 -10.35
C GLN A 60 -22.15 -4.04 -10.81
N GLY A 61 -22.45 -2.76 -11.08
CA GLY A 61 -23.72 -2.35 -11.65
C GLY A 61 -23.98 -2.98 -13.02
N LEU A 62 -22.98 -3.00 -13.90
CA LEU A 62 -23.07 -3.65 -15.21
C LEU A 62 -23.28 -5.16 -15.10
N LYS A 63 -22.60 -5.83 -14.16
CA LYS A 63 -22.78 -7.27 -13.92
C LYS A 63 -24.16 -7.62 -13.37
N ALA A 64 -24.76 -6.73 -12.59
CA ALA A 64 -26.12 -6.91 -12.06
C ALA A 64 -27.22 -6.53 -13.07
N LEU A 65 -26.86 -5.91 -14.20
CA LEU A 65 -27.81 -5.47 -15.21
C LEU A 65 -28.47 -6.70 -15.86
N GLY A 66 -29.79 -6.82 -15.69
CA GLY A 66 -30.58 -7.93 -16.24
C GLY A 66 -30.66 -9.18 -15.38
N THR A 67 -29.98 -9.24 -14.23
CA THR A 67 -30.05 -10.39 -13.29
C THR A 67 -31.13 -10.24 -12.22
N GLY A 68 -31.80 -9.07 -12.16
CA GLY A 68 -32.80 -8.76 -11.14
C GLY A 68 -32.22 -8.47 -9.74
N GLN A 69 -30.89 -8.48 -9.59
CA GLN A 69 -30.22 -8.15 -8.34
C GLN A 69 -30.14 -6.63 -8.15
N GLU A 70 -30.29 -6.19 -6.90
CA GLU A 70 -30.16 -4.77 -6.56
C GLU A 70 -28.69 -4.33 -6.70
N SER A 71 -28.44 -3.34 -7.55
CA SER A 71 -27.09 -2.82 -7.77
C SER A 71 -26.58 -2.03 -6.56
N VAL A 72 -25.26 -2.00 -6.39
CA VAL A 72 -24.62 -1.18 -5.35
C VAL A 72 -24.98 0.30 -5.50
N LEU A 73 -25.11 0.78 -6.74
CA LEU A 73 -25.52 2.16 -7.03
C LEU A 73 -26.96 2.45 -6.60
N SER A 74 -27.89 1.52 -6.81
CA SER A 74 -29.27 1.67 -6.30
C SER A 74 -29.34 1.71 -4.77
N GLN A 75 -28.44 1.00 -4.08
CA GLN A 75 -28.33 1.09 -2.62
C GLN A 75 -27.69 2.40 -2.15
N VAL A 76 -26.66 2.91 -2.84
CA VAL A 76 -26.12 4.27 -2.60
C VAL A 76 -27.21 5.33 -2.79
N GLN A 77 -28.01 5.21 -3.86
CA GLN A 77 -29.08 6.18 -4.15
C GLN A 77 -30.15 6.19 -3.05
N LYS A 78 -30.53 5.02 -2.52
CA LYS A 78 -31.57 4.91 -1.48
C LYS A 78 -31.07 5.26 -0.07
N HIS A 79 -29.81 4.95 0.25
CA HIS A 79 -29.30 5.01 1.62
C HIS A 79 -28.10 5.96 1.80
N GLY A 80 -27.70 6.66 0.74
CA GLY A 80 -26.54 7.54 0.72
C GLY A 80 -25.21 6.79 0.57
N VAL A 81 -24.13 7.57 0.37
CA VAL A 81 -22.76 7.05 0.20
C VAL A 81 -22.29 6.24 1.43
N SER A 82 -23.00 6.37 2.56
CA SER A 82 -22.71 5.64 3.79
C SER A 82 -22.90 4.13 3.70
N ARG A 83 -23.78 3.65 2.80
CA ARG A 83 -24.08 2.23 2.64
C ARG A 83 -23.50 1.57 1.40
N GLY A 84 -22.95 2.32 0.45
CA GLY A 84 -22.54 1.75 -0.84
C GLY A 84 -21.08 1.95 -1.22
N GLY A 85 -20.18 2.00 -0.24
CA GLY A 85 -18.75 1.89 -0.52
C GLY A 85 -17.84 2.45 0.56
N LEU A 86 -16.59 2.70 0.14
CA LEU A 86 -15.46 3.11 0.98
C LEU A 86 -15.78 4.30 1.92
N TYR A 87 -16.70 5.21 1.51
CA TYR A 87 -17.04 6.42 2.25
C TYR A 87 -17.97 6.21 3.45
N GLY A 88 -18.51 5.01 3.66
CA GLY A 88 -19.40 4.73 4.79
C GLY A 88 -18.74 4.73 6.16
N ARG A 89 -17.41 4.74 6.20
CA ARG A 89 -16.63 4.75 7.43
C ARG A 89 -16.02 6.10 7.76
N PHE A 90 -16.18 7.09 6.87
CA PHE A 90 -15.68 8.43 7.12
C PHE A 90 -16.70 9.19 7.97
N VAL A 91 -16.28 9.53 9.18
CA VAL A 91 -17.00 10.46 10.05
C VAL A 91 -16.41 11.84 9.82
N LYS A 92 -17.27 12.86 9.69
CA LYS A 92 -16.82 14.25 9.61
C LYS A 92 -16.04 14.56 10.90
N GLY A 93 -14.73 14.82 10.78
CA GLY A 93 -13.91 15.25 11.91
C GLY A 93 -14.26 16.67 12.35
N ASP A 94 -13.89 17.02 13.58
CA ASP A 94 -14.07 18.38 14.10
C ASP A 94 -13.31 19.40 13.25
N GLY A 95 -13.94 20.55 13.01
CA GLY A 95 -13.33 21.65 12.29
C GLY A 95 -12.20 22.27 13.11
N VAL A 96 -11.00 22.34 12.53
CA VAL A 96 -9.89 23.06 13.17
C VAL A 96 -10.17 24.56 13.07
N PRO A 97 -10.24 25.30 14.20
CA PRO A 97 -10.44 26.75 14.17
C PRO A 97 -9.26 27.43 13.45
N GLY A 98 -9.58 28.33 12.53
CA GLY A 98 -8.57 29.08 11.78
C GLY A 98 -7.72 29.96 12.70
N THR A 99 -6.44 30.08 12.39
CA THR A 99 -5.47 30.91 13.16
C THR A 99 -5.57 32.40 12.83
N ILE A 100 -6.45 32.79 11.90
CA ILE A 100 -6.71 34.19 11.57
C ILE A 100 -7.99 34.60 12.31
N GLY A 101 -7.77 35.28 13.43
CA GLY A 101 -8.81 35.76 14.33
C GLY A 101 -9.70 36.85 13.74
N SER A 102 -10.81 37.05 14.45
CA SER A 102 -11.86 38.08 14.28
C SER A 102 -11.36 39.48 13.96
#